data_AF-A0A4Y2MA38-F1
#
_entry.id   AF-A0A4Y2MA38-F1
#
_cell.length_a   1.000
_cell.length_b   1.000
_cell.length_c   1.000
_cell.angle_alpha   90.00
_cell.angle_beta   90.00
_cell.angle_gamma   90.00
#
_symmetry.space_group_name_H-M   'P 1'
#
loop_
_entity.id
_entity.type
_entity.pdbx_description
1 polymer ?
#
loop_
_entity_poly.entity_id
_entity_poly.type
_entity_poly.pdbx_seq_one_letter_code
_entity_poly.pdbx_strand_id
1 'polypeptide(L)'
;MFQNEELKNLVKILGLQYKQVYDDDKMNELLYGRLMIMADQDQDGSHIKATKGKVEKCFYSLPEFEEWKAKTPNWNIYKVKYYKGLGTSTAEEDKKYFSDMDRHRIRFQYSGPEDDEAIELAFGEGMANKRKDLLIKETAERKRRNEEGLPEPYLYGKNTKAISYKDFINKELILFSNMDNQRSIPSVVDGFKPCQRKVLFTCLKRDDKREVKVAQLAGSIAEQTAYHHGEQALSNTIVSMSQDFVGSNNINISLPVGQFGTRLQGGKDSANPRYIYTMLNPWTKNIFSSLDAPILNYLYEENSKIEPEYYLPVIPMVLVNGAEGIGTEWSTKITCYNPEDILKNLYRLLDGEKPIPMTPWFRNFKGLIECKDDKSFLVSGKVSVFEENNKIEITELPIGTWTQTYKENILEPMTHGKKIHLLHFWI
;
A
#
# COMPACT_ATOMS: atom_id res chain seq x y z
N MET A 1 7.74 24.12 5.12
CA MET A 1 7.82 24.60 3.72
C MET A 1 9.24 25.02 3.33
N PHE A 2 9.91 25.93 4.06
CA PHE A 2 11.26 26.45 3.74
C PHE A 2 12.44 25.46 3.78
N GLN A 3 12.20 24.19 4.10
CA GLN A 3 13.22 23.13 4.07
C GLN A 3 13.11 22.22 2.85
N ASN A 4 12.02 22.31 2.07
CA ASN A 4 11.85 21.51 0.86
C ASN A 4 12.55 22.22 -0.32
N GLU A 5 13.67 21.65 -0.77
CA GLU A 5 14.48 22.20 -1.87
C GLU A 5 13.75 22.21 -3.22
N GLU A 6 12.87 21.23 -3.47
CA GLU A 6 12.11 21.15 -4.71
C GLU A 6 11.12 22.31 -4.85
N LEU A 7 10.39 22.65 -3.77
CA LEU A 7 9.51 23.81 -3.74
C LEU A 7 10.28 25.12 -3.92
N LYS A 8 11.48 25.26 -3.35
CA LYS A 8 12.33 26.45 -3.56
C LYS A 8 12.72 26.59 -5.02
N ASN A 9 13.12 25.49 -5.64
CA ASN A 9 13.50 25.48 -7.04
C ASN A 9 12.32 25.86 -7.93
N LEU A 10 11.12 25.31 -7.68
CA LEU A 10 9.92 25.63 -8.45
C LEU A 10 9.54 27.12 -8.33
N VAL A 11 9.54 27.66 -7.11
CA VAL A 11 9.30 29.09 -6.86
C VAL A 11 10.31 29.96 -7.63
N LYS A 12 11.59 29.59 -7.59
CA LYS A 12 12.65 30.31 -8.31
C LYS A 12 12.51 30.22 -9.83
N ILE A 13 12.18 29.03 -10.37
CA ILE A 13 12.01 28.80 -11.82
C ILE A 13 10.84 29.61 -12.36
N LEU A 14 9.73 29.68 -11.62
CA LEU A 14 8.55 30.41 -12.04
C LEU A 14 8.66 31.93 -11.78
N GLY A 15 9.62 32.37 -10.96
CA GLY A 15 9.73 33.77 -10.53
C GLY A 15 8.69 34.15 -9.47
N LEU A 16 8.18 33.17 -8.72
CA LEU A 16 7.16 33.39 -7.70
C LEU A 16 7.77 34.03 -6.43
N GLN A 17 6.95 34.79 -5.72
CA GLN A 17 7.26 35.43 -4.46
C GLN A 17 6.18 35.10 -3.44
N TYR A 18 6.57 34.60 -2.27
CA TYR A 18 5.64 34.32 -1.19
C TYR A 18 4.93 35.59 -0.73
N LYS A 19 3.64 35.46 -0.38
CA LYS A 19 2.76 36.56 0.07
C LYS A 19 2.40 37.59 -1.01
N GLN A 20 2.94 37.47 -2.23
CA GLN A 20 2.51 38.27 -3.36
C GLN A 20 1.19 37.73 -3.90
N VAL A 21 0.21 38.61 -4.10
CA VAL A 21 -1.01 38.30 -4.85
C VAL A 21 -0.78 38.71 -6.29
N TYR A 22 -0.90 37.73 -7.20
CA TYR A 22 -0.67 37.90 -8.63
C TYR A 22 -2.00 38.21 -9.34
N ASP A 23 -2.18 39.50 -9.64
CA ASP A 23 -3.23 40.02 -10.52
C ASP A 23 -2.75 40.04 -11.98
N ASP A 24 -3.62 40.39 -12.94
CA ASP A 24 -3.31 40.37 -14.38
C ASP A 24 -2.06 41.20 -14.75
N ASP A 25 -1.80 42.29 -14.02
CA ASP A 25 -0.64 43.15 -14.25
C ASP A 25 0.66 42.48 -13.80
N LYS A 26 0.65 41.85 -12.62
CA LYS A 26 1.82 41.14 -12.05
C LYS A 26 2.09 39.79 -12.66
N MET A 27 1.14 39.19 -13.37
CA MET A 27 1.39 37.95 -14.10
C MET A 27 2.52 38.09 -15.14
N ASN A 28 2.75 39.31 -15.65
CA ASN A 28 3.86 39.62 -16.57
C ASN A 28 5.24 39.62 -15.88
N GLU A 29 5.29 39.66 -14.55
CA GLU A 29 6.54 39.59 -13.77
C GLU A 29 7.07 38.15 -13.64
N LEU A 30 6.23 37.15 -13.92
CA LEU A 30 6.61 35.75 -13.87
C LEU A 30 7.49 35.36 -15.05
N LEU A 31 8.42 34.43 -14.81
CA LEU A 31 9.31 33.92 -15.86
C LEU A 31 8.57 33.05 -16.89
N TYR A 32 7.44 32.46 -16.49
CA TYR A 32 6.60 31.62 -17.33
C TYR A 32 5.13 31.99 -17.15
N GLY A 33 4.41 32.21 -18.26
CA GLY A 33 2.99 32.55 -18.21
C GLY A 33 2.06 31.36 -17.99
N ARG A 34 2.56 30.12 -18.09
CA ARG A 34 1.78 28.88 -17.88
C ARG A 34 2.67 27.78 -17.32
N LEU A 35 2.09 26.96 -16.45
CA LEU A 35 2.68 25.70 -15.99
C LEU A 35 1.91 24.53 -16.62
N MET A 36 2.63 23.60 -17.25
CA MET A 36 2.08 22.36 -17.77
C MET A 36 2.61 21.21 -16.92
N ILE A 37 1.72 20.45 -16.31
CA ILE A 37 2.05 19.27 -15.52
C ILE A 37 1.89 18.04 -16.43
N MET A 38 2.93 17.20 -16.47
CA MET A 38 2.91 15.92 -17.13
C MET A 38 3.33 14.87 -16.10
N ALA A 39 2.45 13.91 -15.84
CA ALA A 39 2.65 12.85 -14.87
C ALA A 39 2.27 11.52 -15.50
N ASP A 40 2.81 10.44 -14.94
CA ASP A 40 2.43 9.09 -15.32
C ASP A 40 0.94 8.86 -15.06
N GLN A 41 0.27 8.14 -15.95
CA GLN A 41 -1.15 7.84 -15.84
C GLN A 41 -1.34 6.52 -15.08
N ASP A 42 -0.72 6.45 -13.90
CA ASP A 42 -0.42 5.22 -13.16
C ASP A 42 -1.61 4.60 -12.45
N GLN A 43 -2.71 5.33 -12.32
CA GLN A 43 -3.86 4.88 -11.55
C GLN A 43 -4.59 3.70 -12.19
N ASP A 44 -4.33 3.35 -13.47
CA ASP A 44 -4.68 2.06 -14.10
C ASP A 44 -4.21 1.94 -15.57
N GLY A 45 -3.25 2.77 -16.03
CA GLY A 45 -2.80 2.73 -17.42
C GLY A 45 -3.91 3.16 -18.37
N SER A 46 -4.38 4.40 -18.20
CA SER A 46 -5.48 4.93 -19.00
C SER A 46 -5.14 5.07 -20.48
N HIS A 47 -3.84 5.12 -20.82
CA HIS A 47 -3.41 5.09 -22.21
C HIS A 47 -3.24 3.65 -22.71
N ILE A 48 -4.18 3.22 -23.55
CA ILE A 48 -4.22 1.89 -24.16
C ILE A 48 -4.13 2.04 -25.68
N LYS A 49 -3.26 1.26 -26.32
CA LYS A 49 -3.12 1.22 -27.77
C LYS A 49 -3.50 -0.14 -28.33
N ALA A 50 -4.44 -0.16 -29.26
CA ALA A 50 -4.81 -1.34 -30.04
C ALA A 50 -4.32 -1.19 -31.48
N THR A 51 -3.42 -2.09 -31.91
CA THR A 51 -2.81 -2.06 -33.25
C THR A 51 -3.18 -3.28 -34.07
N LYS A 52 -3.63 -3.07 -35.32
CA LYS A 52 -3.85 -4.12 -36.32
C LYS A 52 -3.31 -3.66 -37.68
N GLY A 53 -2.18 -4.21 -38.10
CA GLY A 53 -1.50 -3.79 -39.34
C GLY A 53 -1.13 -2.30 -39.26
N LYS A 54 -1.65 -1.48 -40.17
CA LYS A 54 -1.47 -0.01 -40.18
C LYS A 54 -2.50 0.76 -39.37
N VAL A 55 -3.53 0.08 -38.84
CA VAL A 55 -4.58 0.73 -38.05
C VAL A 55 -4.14 0.77 -36.59
N GLU A 56 -4.01 1.98 -36.05
CA GLU A 56 -3.72 2.23 -34.64
C GLU A 56 -4.93 2.95 -34.01
N LYS A 57 -5.36 2.47 -32.83
CA LYS A 57 -6.36 3.14 -32.00
C LYS A 57 -5.77 3.39 -30.62
N CYS A 58 -5.83 4.64 -30.17
CA CYS A 58 -5.41 5.04 -28.83
C CYS A 58 -6.65 5.43 -28.01
N PHE A 59 -6.71 4.89 -26.79
CA PHE A 59 -7.71 5.15 -25.77
C PHE A 59 -7.00 5.81 -24.59
N TYR A 60 -7.64 6.79 -23.95
CA TYR A 60 -7.03 7.57 -22.84
C TYR A 60 -7.78 7.37 -21.52
N SER A 61 -8.71 6.40 -21.51
CA SER A 61 -9.36 5.88 -20.32
C SER A 61 -9.70 4.40 -20.53
N LEU A 62 -9.68 3.61 -19.45
CA LEU A 62 -10.06 2.20 -19.49
C LEU A 62 -11.52 2.01 -19.96
N PRO A 63 -12.52 2.80 -19.51
CA PRO A 63 -13.89 2.70 -20.03
C PRO A 63 -13.99 2.92 -21.54
N GLU A 64 -13.23 3.86 -22.12
CA GLU A 64 -13.23 4.08 -23.57
C GLU A 64 -12.72 2.84 -24.35
N PHE A 65 -11.72 2.15 -23.79
CA PHE A 65 -11.20 0.91 -24.35
C PHE A 65 -12.21 -0.24 -24.22
N GLU A 66 -12.84 -0.40 -23.06
CA GLU A 66 -13.86 -1.43 -22.81
C GLU A 66 -15.08 -1.24 -23.72
N GLU A 67 -15.56 0.00 -23.89
CA GLU A 67 -16.61 0.33 -24.86
C GLU A 67 -16.22 -0.06 -26.29
N TRP A 68 -14.98 0.21 -26.68
CA TRP A 68 -14.49 -0.17 -28.01
C TRP A 68 -14.43 -1.69 -28.19
N LYS A 69 -13.96 -2.45 -27.18
CA LYS A 69 -13.98 -3.92 -27.21
C LYS A 69 -15.40 -4.45 -27.34
N ALA A 70 -16.34 -3.93 -26.54
CA ALA A 70 -17.74 -4.34 -26.59
C ALA A 70 -18.39 -4.10 -27.95
N LYS A 71 -18.02 -2.99 -28.63
CA LYS A 71 -18.52 -2.62 -29.96
C LYS A 71 -17.78 -3.30 -31.12
N THR A 72 -16.66 -3.98 -30.88
CA THR A 72 -15.78 -4.52 -31.92
C THR A 72 -15.67 -6.05 -31.80
N PRO A 73 -16.47 -6.85 -32.55
CA PRO A 73 -16.51 -8.31 -32.40
C PRO A 73 -15.17 -9.02 -32.59
N ASN A 74 -14.25 -8.43 -33.35
CA ASN A 74 -12.94 -8.98 -33.67
C ASN A 74 -11.80 -8.22 -33.00
N TRP A 75 -12.03 -7.60 -31.84
CA TRP A 75 -11.01 -6.84 -31.11
C TRP A 75 -9.78 -7.69 -30.74
N ASN A 76 -9.98 -9.00 -30.54
CA ASN A 76 -8.95 -9.97 -30.13
C ASN A 76 -7.82 -10.15 -31.16
N ILE A 77 -8.00 -9.69 -32.41
CA ILE A 77 -6.93 -9.70 -33.42
C ILE A 77 -6.00 -8.47 -33.32
N TYR A 78 -6.37 -7.47 -32.51
CA TYR A 78 -5.54 -6.30 -32.27
C TYR A 78 -4.50 -6.65 -31.20
N LYS A 79 -3.25 -6.23 -31.44
CA LYS A 79 -2.24 -6.21 -30.39
C LYS A 79 -2.55 -5.06 -29.45
N VAL A 80 -2.89 -5.36 -28.20
CA VAL A 80 -3.17 -4.38 -27.16
C VAL A 80 -1.90 -4.15 -26.34
N LYS A 81 -1.52 -2.89 -26.15
CA LYS A 81 -0.41 -2.46 -25.29
C LYS A 81 -0.93 -1.42 -24.29
N TYR A 82 -0.63 -1.63 -23.01
CA TYR A 82 -0.95 -0.71 -21.92
C TYR A 82 0.26 0.19 -21.64
N TYR A 83 0.02 1.49 -21.45
CA TYR A 83 1.04 2.49 -21.14
C TYR A 83 0.77 3.02 -19.73
N LYS A 84 1.56 2.56 -18.75
CA LYS A 84 1.39 2.94 -17.34
C LYS A 84 2.25 4.17 -17.01
N GLY A 85 3.55 4.05 -17.19
CA GLY A 85 4.49 5.18 -17.10
C GLY A 85 4.76 5.83 -18.46
N LEU A 86 5.09 7.13 -18.44
CA LEU A 86 5.52 7.94 -19.58
C LEU A 86 6.73 7.33 -20.29
N GLY A 87 7.61 6.65 -19.55
CA GLY A 87 8.77 5.94 -20.10
C GLY A 87 8.42 4.74 -21.02
N THR A 88 7.15 4.34 -21.09
CA THR A 88 6.67 3.29 -21.99
C THR A 88 6.55 3.76 -23.45
N SER A 89 6.44 5.08 -23.64
CA SER A 89 6.31 5.73 -24.95
C SER A 89 7.66 5.80 -25.65
N THR A 90 7.64 5.58 -26.97
CA THR A 90 8.82 5.76 -27.81
C THR A 90 8.97 7.22 -28.22
N ALA A 91 10.19 7.65 -28.58
CA ALA A 91 10.44 9.01 -29.06
C ALA A 91 9.61 9.38 -30.32
N GLU A 92 9.23 8.40 -31.14
CA GLU A 92 8.33 8.63 -32.27
C GLU A 92 6.88 8.88 -31.83
N GLU A 93 6.41 8.17 -30.81
CA GLU A 93 5.10 8.38 -30.20
C GLU A 93 5.03 9.73 -29.50
N ASP A 94 6.08 10.11 -28.77
CA ASP A 94 6.16 11.43 -28.15
C ASP A 94 6.03 12.55 -29.18
N LYS A 95 6.78 12.48 -30.29
CA LYS A 95 6.65 13.44 -31.39
C LYS A 95 5.21 13.53 -31.92
N LYS A 96 4.50 12.39 -32.01
CA LYS A 96 3.08 12.37 -32.39
C LYS A 96 2.21 13.06 -31.35
N TYR A 97 2.41 12.81 -30.06
CA TYR A 97 1.66 13.46 -28.98
C TYR A 97 1.86 14.98 -28.98
N PHE A 98 3.12 15.43 -29.10
CA PHE A 98 3.45 16.86 -29.17
C PHE A 98 2.96 17.51 -30.47
N SER A 99 2.86 16.77 -31.58
CA SER A 99 2.29 17.28 -32.83
C SER A 99 0.77 17.49 -32.77
N ASP A 100 0.07 16.71 -31.94
CA ASP A 100 -1.36 16.86 -31.64
C ASP A 100 -1.55 17.42 -30.22
N MET A 101 -0.88 18.54 -29.93
CA MET A 101 -0.92 19.16 -28.61
C MET A 101 -2.34 19.55 -28.18
N ASP A 102 -3.21 19.90 -29.13
CA ASP A 102 -4.59 20.28 -28.80
C ASP A 102 -5.40 19.12 -28.23
N ARG A 103 -5.14 17.88 -28.66
CA ARG A 103 -5.76 16.69 -28.06
C ARG A 103 -5.21 16.38 -26.66
N HIS A 104 -3.89 16.47 -26.49
CA HIS A 104 -3.22 16.01 -25.27
C HIS A 104 -3.16 17.06 -24.16
N ARG A 105 -3.43 18.33 -24.49
CA ARG A 105 -3.47 19.43 -23.53
C ARG A 105 -4.88 19.65 -23.00
N ILE A 106 -5.05 19.36 -21.72
CA ILE A 106 -6.26 19.68 -20.96
C ILE A 106 -5.99 20.92 -20.11
N ARG A 107 -6.85 21.93 -20.22
CA ARG A 107 -6.73 23.16 -19.41
C ARG A 107 -7.49 23.01 -18.11
N PHE A 108 -6.87 23.36 -16.99
CA PHE A 108 -7.62 23.61 -15.77
C PHE A 108 -8.31 24.98 -15.87
N GLN A 109 -9.61 24.99 -15.62
CA GLN A 109 -10.43 26.20 -15.65
C GLN A 109 -11.05 26.41 -14.29
N TYR A 110 -10.70 27.53 -13.65
CA TYR A 110 -11.39 27.98 -12.46
C TYR A 110 -12.81 28.41 -12.81
N SER A 111 -13.78 27.89 -12.06
CA SER A 111 -15.22 28.00 -12.31
C SER A 111 -15.96 28.70 -11.17
N GLY A 112 -15.25 29.16 -10.13
CA GLY A 112 -15.80 29.93 -9.02
C GLY A 112 -15.47 29.31 -7.65
N PRO A 113 -16.11 29.80 -6.57
CA PRO A 113 -15.80 29.43 -5.19
C PRO A 113 -15.88 27.93 -4.89
N GLU A 114 -16.68 27.17 -5.66
CA GLU A 114 -16.78 25.72 -5.49
C GLU A 114 -15.45 24.99 -5.74
N ASP A 115 -14.58 25.55 -6.58
CA ASP A 115 -13.23 25.02 -6.81
C ASP A 115 -12.34 25.23 -5.58
N ASP A 116 -12.44 26.40 -4.93
CA ASP A 116 -11.72 26.69 -3.69
C ASP A 116 -12.19 25.77 -2.56
N GLU A 117 -13.51 25.59 -2.42
CA GLU A 117 -14.10 24.67 -1.45
C GLU A 117 -13.66 23.22 -1.69
N ALA A 118 -13.55 22.79 -2.95
CA ALA A 118 -13.08 21.45 -3.30
C ALA A 118 -11.58 21.27 -2.96
N ILE A 119 -10.74 22.27 -3.25
CA ILE A 119 -9.31 22.26 -2.91
C ILE A 119 -9.13 22.23 -1.39
N GLU A 120 -9.87 23.05 -0.66
CA GLU A 120 -9.85 23.07 0.81
C GLU A 120 -10.35 21.74 1.38
N LEU A 121 -11.39 21.13 0.80
CA LEU A 121 -11.82 19.80 1.20
C LEU A 121 -10.70 18.77 1.02
N ALA A 122 -10.02 18.78 -0.12
CA ALA A 122 -8.98 17.83 -0.46
C ALA A 122 -7.71 17.95 0.41
N PHE A 123 -7.24 19.17 0.68
CA PHE A 123 -5.93 19.41 1.31
C PHE A 123 -5.98 20.18 2.62
N GLY A 124 -7.13 20.77 2.97
CA GLY A 124 -7.30 21.57 4.18
C GLY A 124 -7.10 20.75 5.45
N GLU A 125 -6.48 21.39 6.45
CA GLU A 125 -6.32 20.84 7.78
C GLU A 125 -7.69 20.72 8.46
N GLY A 126 -7.93 19.63 9.18
CA GLY A 126 -9.20 19.39 9.88
C GLY A 126 -10.39 18.96 9.00
N MET A 127 -10.21 18.85 7.68
CA MET A 127 -11.27 18.36 6.76
C MET A 127 -11.38 16.83 6.69
N ALA A 128 -10.66 16.10 7.56
CA ALA A 128 -10.58 14.64 7.55
C ALA A 128 -11.95 13.94 7.54
N ASN A 129 -12.87 14.34 8.42
CA ASN A 129 -14.20 13.73 8.50
C ASN A 129 -15.03 13.97 7.23
N LYS A 130 -14.96 15.19 6.65
CA LYS A 130 -15.66 15.49 5.40
C LYS A 130 -15.10 14.69 4.23
N ARG A 131 -13.77 14.50 4.16
CA ARG A 131 -13.13 13.64 3.15
C ARG A 131 -13.56 12.19 3.30
N LYS A 132 -13.72 11.68 4.52
CA LYS A 132 -14.28 10.34 4.77
C LYS A 132 -15.70 10.23 4.24
N ASP A 133 -16.57 11.19 4.55
CA ASP A 133 -17.96 11.18 4.10
C ASP A 133 -18.04 11.20 2.55
N LEU A 134 -17.20 12.02 1.91
CA LEU A 134 -17.09 12.06 0.45
C LEU A 134 -16.64 10.71 -0.13
N LEU A 135 -15.59 10.12 0.42
CA LEU A 135 -15.07 8.82 -0.02
C LEU A 135 -16.08 7.68 0.18
N ILE A 136 -16.82 7.69 1.30
CA ILE A 136 -17.89 6.71 1.56
C ILE A 136 -19.00 6.85 0.50
N LYS A 137 -19.45 8.09 0.25
CA LYS A 137 -20.50 8.36 -0.73
C LYS A 137 -20.08 7.93 -2.15
N GLU A 138 -18.88 8.27 -2.57
CA GLU A 138 -18.35 7.89 -3.89
C GLU A 138 -18.20 6.37 -4.03
N THR A 139 -17.66 5.71 -3.00
CA THR A 139 -17.51 4.25 -3.01
C THR A 139 -18.86 3.54 -3.06
N ALA A 140 -19.85 4.03 -2.33
CA ALA A 140 -21.20 3.50 -2.34
C ALA A 140 -21.88 3.69 -3.71
N GLU A 141 -21.73 4.85 -4.34
CA GLU A 141 -22.28 5.12 -5.66
C GLU A 141 -21.65 4.22 -6.73
N ARG A 142 -20.33 4.04 -6.71
CA ARG A 142 -19.63 3.11 -7.62
C ARG A 142 -20.11 1.67 -7.45
N LYS A 143 -20.24 1.22 -6.20
CA LYS A 143 -20.77 -0.11 -5.91
C LYS A 143 -22.18 -0.28 -6.49
N ARG A 144 -23.07 0.70 -6.28
CA ARG A 144 -24.43 0.71 -6.84
C ARG A 144 -24.42 0.67 -8.36
N ARG A 145 -23.59 1.50 -9.02
CA ARG A 145 -23.46 1.52 -10.48
C ARG A 145 -22.99 0.17 -11.02
N ASN A 146 -21.99 -0.44 -10.39
CA ASN A 146 -21.49 -1.74 -10.78
C ASN A 146 -22.56 -2.84 -10.64
N GLU A 147 -23.31 -2.86 -9.53
CA GLU A 147 -24.44 -3.79 -9.31
C GLU A 147 -25.57 -3.61 -10.34
N GLU A 148 -25.80 -2.38 -10.80
CA GLU A 148 -26.78 -2.04 -11.83
C GLU A 148 -26.23 -2.17 -13.28
N GLY A 149 -24.95 -2.50 -13.45
CA GLY A 149 -24.29 -2.57 -14.76
C GLY A 149 -24.18 -1.22 -15.48
N LEU A 150 -24.21 -0.11 -14.73
CA LEU A 150 -24.04 1.24 -15.26
C LEU A 150 -22.55 1.56 -15.48
N PRO A 151 -22.19 2.31 -16.54
CA PRO A 151 -20.80 2.67 -16.80
C PRO A 151 -20.26 3.61 -15.72
N GLU A 152 -18.98 3.48 -15.37
CA GLU A 152 -18.31 4.41 -14.44
C GLU A 152 -18.05 5.77 -15.10
N PRO A 153 -18.28 6.90 -14.41
CA PRO A 153 -17.90 8.21 -14.92
C PRO A 153 -16.38 8.33 -14.97
N TYR A 154 -15.85 8.86 -16.07
CA TYR A 154 -14.41 9.07 -16.25
C TYR A 154 -14.12 10.47 -16.82
N LEU A 155 -12.94 10.99 -16.51
CA LEU A 155 -12.41 12.22 -17.10
C LEU A 155 -11.68 11.93 -18.41
N TYR A 156 -11.39 12.98 -19.19
CA TYR A 156 -10.59 12.90 -20.42
C TYR A 156 -11.24 12.16 -21.59
N GLY A 157 -12.56 12.31 -21.76
CA GLY A 157 -13.22 11.90 -23.00
C GLY A 157 -12.62 12.59 -24.24
N LYS A 158 -12.87 12.03 -25.43
CA LYS A 158 -12.27 12.48 -26.71
C LYS A 158 -12.32 13.98 -26.98
N ASN A 159 -13.35 14.66 -26.48
CA ASN A 159 -13.61 16.08 -26.73
C ASN A 159 -13.29 16.98 -25.53
N THR A 160 -12.76 16.42 -24.44
CA THR A 160 -12.39 17.20 -23.26
C THR A 160 -11.19 18.10 -23.60
N LYS A 161 -11.36 19.41 -23.44
CA LYS A 161 -10.29 20.42 -23.63
C LYS A 161 -10.00 21.22 -22.37
N ALA A 162 -10.95 21.23 -21.45
CA ALA A 162 -10.81 21.85 -20.14
C ALA A 162 -11.56 21.03 -19.09
N ILE A 163 -11.09 21.11 -17.85
CA ILE A 163 -11.73 20.55 -16.65
C ILE A 163 -11.68 21.57 -15.51
N SER A 164 -12.65 21.54 -14.61
CA SER A 164 -12.59 22.35 -13.38
C SER A 164 -11.78 21.65 -12.29
N TYR A 165 -11.33 22.42 -11.30
CA TYR A 165 -10.61 21.86 -10.16
C TYR A 165 -11.51 20.94 -9.33
N LYS A 166 -12.78 21.32 -9.15
CA LYS A 166 -13.81 20.48 -8.51
C LYS A 166 -13.98 19.15 -9.23
N ASP A 167 -14.05 19.15 -10.56
CA ASP A 167 -14.21 17.92 -11.33
C ASP A 167 -12.98 17.02 -11.20
N PHE A 168 -11.78 17.60 -11.28
CA PHE A 168 -10.53 16.87 -11.05
C PHE A 168 -10.50 16.22 -9.66
N ILE A 169 -10.83 16.98 -8.61
CA ILE A 169 -10.82 16.47 -7.23
C ILE A 169 -11.84 15.35 -7.04
N ASN A 170 -13.08 15.56 -7.49
CA ASN A 170 -14.18 14.64 -7.24
C ASN A 170 -14.24 13.44 -8.18
N LYS A 171 -13.55 13.46 -9.33
CA LYS A 171 -13.59 12.35 -10.30
C LYS A 171 -12.26 11.65 -10.49
N GLU A 172 -11.13 12.31 -10.19
CA GLU A 172 -9.79 11.74 -10.37
C GLU A 172 -9.00 11.65 -9.07
N LEU A 173 -8.87 12.72 -8.29
CA LEU A 173 -8.13 12.65 -7.02
C LEU A 173 -8.76 11.65 -6.04
N ILE A 174 -10.09 11.56 -6.03
CA ILE A 174 -10.82 10.60 -5.19
C ILE A 174 -10.50 9.13 -5.53
N LEU A 175 -10.19 8.83 -6.81
CA LEU A 175 -9.74 7.50 -7.23
C LEU A 175 -8.45 7.15 -6.51
N PHE A 176 -7.52 8.10 -6.49
CA PHE A 176 -6.23 7.92 -5.84
C PHE A 176 -6.41 7.64 -4.35
N SER A 177 -7.24 8.44 -3.68
CA SER A 177 -7.54 8.24 -2.27
C SER A 177 -8.15 6.87 -1.99
N ASN A 178 -9.07 6.39 -2.83
CA ASN A 178 -9.67 5.07 -2.67
C ASN A 178 -8.66 3.93 -2.93
N MET A 179 -7.87 4.02 -4.00
CA MET A 179 -6.82 3.05 -4.30
C MET A 179 -5.74 3.02 -3.22
N ASP A 180 -5.41 4.17 -2.64
CA ASP A 180 -4.50 4.26 -1.52
C ASP A 180 -5.05 3.51 -0.30
N ASN A 181 -6.35 3.62 -0.03
CA ASN A 181 -6.98 2.81 1.02
C ASN A 181 -6.95 1.31 0.68
N GLN A 182 -7.28 0.92 -0.56
CA GLN A 182 -7.28 -0.47 -0.99
C GLN A 182 -5.90 -1.13 -0.91
N ARG A 183 -4.82 -0.40 -1.24
CA ARG A 183 -3.44 -0.92 -1.15
C ARG A 183 -2.90 -0.92 0.29
N SER A 184 -3.35 0.02 1.12
CA SER A 184 -2.76 0.27 2.44
C SER A 184 -3.48 -0.44 3.58
N ILE A 185 -4.79 -0.71 3.46
CA ILE A 185 -5.62 -1.36 4.48
C ILE A 185 -5.88 -2.81 4.05
N PRO A 186 -5.55 -3.82 4.88
CA PRO A 186 -5.79 -5.22 4.57
C PRO A 186 -7.27 -5.61 4.66
N SER A 187 -7.62 -6.72 4.02
CA SER A 187 -8.95 -7.32 4.17
C SER A 187 -9.06 -8.02 5.52
N VAL A 188 -10.23 -7.92 6.16
CA VAL A 188 -10.55 -8.66 7.40
C VAL A 188 -10.55 -10.18 7.20
N VAL A 189 -10.77 -10.64 5.97
CA VAL A 189 -10.95 -12.07 5.67
C VAL A 189 -9.62 -12.82 5.74
N ASP A 190 -8.59 -12.34 5.06
CA ASP A 190 -7.27 -12.98 5.02
C ASP A 190 -6.18 -12.22 5.81
N GLY A 191 -6.45 -10.99 6.25
CA GLY A 191 -5.46 -10.14 6.90
C GLY A 191 -4.41 -9.56 5.95
N PHE A 192 -4.59 -9.69 4.62
CA PHE A 192 -3.60 -9.25 3.65
C PHE A 192 -3.97 -7.97 2.91
N LYS A 193 -2.93 -7.18 2.65
CA LYS A 193 -2.92 -6.15 1.61
C LYS A 193 -2.78 -6.82 0.23
N PRO A 194 -3.21 -6.17 -0.86
CA PRO A 194 -3.10 -6.73 -2.22
C PRO A 194 -1.69 -7.22 -2.57
N CYS A 195 -0.64 -6.47 -2.21
CA CYS A 195 0.76 -6.87 -2.44
C CYS A 195 1.11 -8.21 -1.78
N GLN A 196 0.68 -8.43 -0.53
CA GLN A 196 0.92 -9.68 0.20
C GLN A 196 0.13 -10.85 -0.43
N ARG A 197 -1.06 -10.56 -0.95
CA ARG A 197 -1.89 -11.54 -1.64
C ARG A 197 -1.30 -11.98 -2.98
N LYS A 198 -0.68 -11.05 -3.73
CA LYS A 198 0.09 -11.32 -4.95
C LYS A 198 1.29 -12.23 -4.69
N VAL A 199 2.00 -12.00 -3.58
CA VAL A 199 3.07 -12.89 -3.10
C VAL A 199 2.52 -14.29 -2.84
N LEU A 200 1.48 -14.41 -2.01
CA LEU A 200 0.91 -15.72 -1.67
C LEU A 200 0.38 -16.46 -2.91
N PHE A 201 -0.35 -15.78 -3.78
CA PHE A 201 -0.86 -16.35 -5.04
C PHE A 201 0.25 -16.96 -5.88
N THR A 202 1.33 -16.23 -6.09
CA THR A 202 2.45 -16.71 -6.89
C THR A 202 3.14 -17.90 -6.22
N CYS A 203 3.33 -17.85 -4.90
CA CYS A 203 3.92 -18.95 -4.14
C CYS A 203 3.06 -20.24 -4.20
N LEU A 204 1.74 -20.11 -4.06
CA LEU A 204 0.81 -21.26 -4.17
C LEU A 204 0.77 -21.81 -5.59
N LYS A 205 0.80 -20.95 -6.61
CA LYS A 205 0.78 -21.34 -8.02
C LYS A 205 2.08 -22.04 -8.47
N ARG A 206 3.24 -21.56 -8.00
CA ARG A 206 4.53 -22.18 -8.29
C ARG A 206 4.72 -23.49 -7.56
N ASP A 207 4.18 -23.60 -6.34
CA ASP A 207 4.29 -24.77 -5.46
C ASP A 207 5.75 -25.29 -5.33
N ASP A 208 6.70 -24.36 -5.27
CA ASP A 208 8.13 -24.67 -5.21
C ASP A 208 8.43 -25.54 -3.97
N LYS A 209 9.07 -26.70 -4.19
CA LYS A 209 9.48 -27.62 -3.10
C LYS A 209 10.85 -27.28 -2.52
N ARG A 210 11.57 -26.35 -3.16
CA ARG A 210 12.91 -25.91 -2.77
C ARG A 210 12.89 -24.41 -2.53
N GLU A 211 13.89 -23.94 -1.81
CA GLU A 211 14.11 -22.51 -1.59
C GLU A 211 14.37 -21.77 -2.91
N VAL A 212 13.86 -20.55 -2.99
CA VAL A 212 14.00 -19.62 -4.13
C VAL A 212 14.59 -18.31 -3.64
N LYS A 213 15.45 -17.68 -4.44
CA LYS A 213 15.99 -16.35 -4.09
C LYS A 213 14.86 -15.33 -4.04
N VAL A 214 14.88 -14.44 -3.04
CA VAL A 214 13.85 -13.41 -2.89
C VAL A 214 13.76 -12.52 -4.13
N ALA A 215 14.90 -12.10 -4.70
CA ALA A 215 14.92 -11.31 -5.94
C ALA A 215 14.28 -12.04 -7.13
N GLN A 216 14.50 -13.36 -7.27
CA GLN A 216 13.91 -14.16 -8.35
C GLN A 216 12.40 -14.36 -8.16
N LEU A 217 11.99 -14.55 -6.91
CA LEU A 217 10.58 -14.65 -6.55
C LEU A 217 9.85 -13.33 -6.80
N ALA A 218 10.45 -12.19 -6.45
CA ALA A 218 9.89 -10.87 -6.72
C ALA A 218 9.65 -10.62 -8.21
N GLY A 219 10.62 -10.96 -9.09
CA GLY A 219 10.45 -10.88 -10.53
C GLY A 219 9.32 -11.80 -11.05
N SER A 220 9.24 -13.02 -10.51
CA SER A 220 8.16 -13.97 -10.86
C SER A 220 6.77 -13.45 -10.45
N ILE A 221 6.67 -12.80 -9.27
CA ILE A 221 5.42 -12.20 -8.80
C ILE A 221 5.04 -11.04 -9.70
N ALA A 222 6.00 -10.17 -10.03
CA ALA A 222 5.75 -9.02 -10.89
C ALA A 222 5.19 -9.41 -12.25
N GLU A 223 5.77 -10.44 -12.87
CA GLU A 223 5.31 -11.01 -14.14
C GLU A 223 3.91 -11.64 -14.02
N GLN A 224 3.69 -12.51 -13.02
CA GLN A 224 2.47 -13.33 -12.95
C GLN A 224 1.25 -12.59 -12.42
N THR A 225 1.45 -11.50 -11.68
CA THR A 225 0.36 -10.76 -11.03
C THR A 225 0.18 -9.35 -11.56
N ALA A 226 0.89 -8.99 -12.63
CA ALA A 226 0.92 -7.64 -13.18
C ALA A 226 1.16 -6.61 -12.06
N TYR A 227 2.30 -6.69 -11.37
CA TYR A 227 2.60 -5.75 -10.29
C TYR A 227 3.32 -4.50 -10.82
N HIS A 228 2.81 -3.30 -10.51
CA HIS A 228 3.27 -2.05 -11.14
C HIS A 228 4.11 -1.13 -10.25
N HIS A 229 4.31 -1.46 -8.97
CA HIS A 229 5.01 -0.56 -8.02
C HIS A 229 6.48 -0.92 -7.78
N GLY A 230 7.08 -1.65 -8.71
CA GLY A 230 8.50 -2.01 -8.69
C GLY A 230 8.87 -3.21 -7.80
N GLU A 231 9.91 -3.93 -8.23
CA GLU A 231 10.35 -5.18 -7.58
C GLU A 231 10.94 -4.98 -6.17
N GLN A 232 11.42 -3.77 -5.85
CA GLN A 232 11.93 -3.47 -4.51
C GLN A 232 10.81 -3.52 -3.46
N ALA A 233 9.63 -2.97 -3.78
CA ALA A 233 8.47 -3.03 -2.89
C ALA A 233 8.00 -4.48 -2.68
N LEU A 234 8.02 -5.30 -3.74
CA LEU A 234 7.73 -6.74 -3.63
C LEU A 234 8.76 -7.47 -2.78
N SER A 235 10.06 -7.21 -3.00
CA SER A 235 11.13 -7.82 -2.22
C SER A 235 10.99 -7.52 -0.73
N ASN A 236 10.70 -6.26 -0.37
CA ASN A 236 10.43 -5.86 1.00
C ASN A 236 9.18 -6.55 1.57
N THR A 237 8.14 -6.73 0.75
CA THR A 237 6.91 -7.45 1.15
C THR A 237 7.21 -8.92 1.44
N ILE A 238 7.97 -9.60 0.59
CA ILE A 238 8.39 -11.00 0.80
C ILE A 238 9.21 -11.14 2.08
N VAL A 239 10.16 -10.21 2.30
CA VAL A 239 10.97 -10.19 3.52
C VAL A 239 10.08 -10.04 4.75
N SER A 240 9.18 -9.06 4.75
CA SER A 240 8.25 -8.82 5.87
C SER A 240 7.32 -10.00 6.15
N MET A 241 6.79 -10.66 5.11
CA MET A 241 5.97 -11.86 5.26
C MET A 241 6.74 -13.09 5.79
N SER A 242 8.08 -13.05 5.67
CA SER A 242 8.96 -14.13 6.11
C SER A 242 9.54 -13.95 7.51
N GLN A 243 9.58 -12.71 8.00
CA GLN A 243 10.19 -12.36 9.29
C GLN A 243 9.55 -13.10 10.46
N ASP A 244 10.38 -13.51 11.41
CA ASP A 244 10.00 -14.43 12.47
C ASP A 244 10.59 -14.05 13.86
N PHE A 245 11.15 -12.84 14.00
CA PHE A 245 11.65 -12.31 15.26
C PHE A 245 10.51 -11.81 16.20
N VAL A 246 10.81 -11.63 17.49
CA VAL A 246 9.84 -11.17 18.50
C VAL A 246 9.22 -9.83 18.10
N GLY A 247 7.88 -9.78 18.03
CA GLY A 247 7.13 -8.59 17.61
C GLY A 247 6.90 -8.47 16.10
N SER A 248 7.32 -9.45 15.30
CA SER A 248 6.91 -9.60 13.89
C SER A 248 5.73 -10.56 13.75
N ASN A 249 5.79 -11.55 12.84
CA ASN A 249 4.71 -12.48 12.58
C ASN A 249 4.64 -13.59 13.66
N ASN A 250 3.43 -13.85 14.18
CA ASN A 250 3.20 -15.03 15.00
C ASN A 250 3.28 -16.31 14.16
N ILE A 251 2.73 -16.27 12.94
CA ILE A 251 2.88 -17.32 11.92
C ILE A 251 3.29 -16.66 10.61
N ASN A 252 4.57 -16.74 10.27
CA ASN A 252 5.09 -16.25 8.99
C ASN A 252 4.62 -17.12 7.82
N ILE A 253 4.23 -16.47 6.72
CA ILE A 253 3.65 -17.14 5.54
C ILE A 253 4.73 -17.89 4.73
N SER A 254 5.94 -17.38 4.76
CA SER A 254 7.12 -17.96 4.13
C SER A 254 8.27 -18.04 5.14
N LEU A 255 9.17 -18.99 4.96
CA LEU A 255 10.30 -19.20 5.87
C LEU A 255 11.46 -18.24 5.53
N PRO A 256 12.14 -17.68 6.54
CA PRO A 256 13.34 -16.88 6.32
C PRO A 256 14.56 -17.79 6.17
N VAL A 257 15.06 -17.95 4.94
CA VAL A 257 16.30 -18.71 4.68
C VAL A 257 17.46 -17.74 4.41
N GLY A 258 18.11 -17.33 5.49
CA GLY A 258 19.16 -16.31 5.49
C GLY A 258 18.86 -15.17 6.47
N GLN A 259 19.50 -14.01 6.30
CA GLN A 259 19.32 -12.86 7.19
C GLN A 259 18.13 -11.99 6.75
N PHE A 260 16.94 -12.26 7.30
CA PHE A 260 15.69 -11.52 7.02
C PHE A 260 15.46 -10.32 7.96
N GLY A 261 16.50 -9.97 8.71
CA GLY A 261 16.47 -8.91 9.71
C GLY A 261 16.01 -9.45 11.06
N THR A 262 16.29 -8.66 12.08
CA THR A 262 16.15 -9.09 13.47
C THR A 262 15.43 -8.05 14.30
N ARG A 263 15.15 -8.38 15.56
CA ARG A 263 14.63 -7.43 16.54
C ARG A 263 15.59 -6.26 16.83
N LEU A 264 16.85 -6.33 16.42
CA LEU A 264 17.84 -5.27 16.66
C LEU A 264 17.41 -3.94 16.02
N GLN A 265 16.87 -4.01 14.79
CA GLN A 265 16.41 -2.86 14.03
C GLN A 265 14.99 -3.03 13.47
N GLY A 266 14.21 -3.95 14.03
CA GLY A 266 12.85 -4.24 13.58
C GLY A 266 12.80 -4.72 12.13
N GLY A 267 13.77 -5.54 11.72
CA GLY A 267 13.84 -6.11 10.38
C GLY A 267 14.53 -5.25 9.31
N LYS A 268 14.92 -4.01 9.64
CA LYS A 268 15.65 -3.10 8.72
C LYS A 268 17.09 -3.56 8.43
N ASP A 269 17.64 -4.39 9.30
CA ASP A 269 18.93 -5.06 9.18
C ASP A 269 18.89 -6.33 8.30
N SER A 270 17.84 -6.50 7.50
CA SER A 270 17.74 -7.58 6.50
C SER A 270 18.81 -7.43 5.41
N ALA A 271 19.33 -8.56 4.95
CA ALA A 271 20.29 -8.60 3.88
C ALA A 271 19.62 -8.32 2.52
N ASN A 272 20.44 -7.94 1.53
CA ASN A 272 19.93 -7.64 0.20
C ASN A 272 19.16 -8.86 -0.38
N PRO A 273 17.99 -8.65 -1.02
CA PRO A 273 17.15 -9.71 -1.62
C PRO A 273 17.86 -10.68 -2.58
N ARG A 274 19.02 -10.29 -3.13
CA ARG A 274 19.84 -11.15 -4.01
C ARG A 274 20.59 -12.25 -3.26
N TYR A 275 20.79 -12.12 -1.95
CA TYR A 275 21.59 -13.03 -1.12
C TYR A 275 20.77 -13.93 -0.19
N ILE A 276 19.47 -13.67 -0.07
CA ILE A 276 18.56 -14.40 0.81
C ILE A 276 17.55 -15.21 0.01
N TYR A 277 17.12 -16.31 0.62
CA TYR A 277 16.21 -17.28 0.03
C TYR A 277 14.96 -17.42 0.88
N THR A 278 13.88 -17.86 0.27
CA THR A 278 12.63 -18.13 0.98
C THR A 278 11.95 -19.35 0.38
N MET A 279 11.00 -19.90 1.12
CA MET A 279 10.08 -20.93 0.65
C MET A 279 8.78 -20.82 1.42
N LEU A 280 7.70 -21.39 0.88
CA LEU A 280 6.41 -21.37 1.56
C LEU A 280 6.50 -22.13 2.89
N ASN A 281 5.99 -21.53 3.97
CA ASN A 281 5.92 -22.22 5.25
C ASN A 281 4.98 -23.44 5.11
N PRO A 282 5.36 -24.64 5.59
CA PRO A 282 4.49 -25.82 5.56
C PRO A 282 3.09 -25.57 6.13
N TRP A 283 2.98 -24.73 7.18
CA TRP A 283 1.70 -24.36 7.77
C TRP A 283 0.80 -23.56 6.83
N THR A 284 1.37 -22.79 5.91
CA THR A 284 0.62 -21.91 5.00
C THR A 284 -0.35 -22.69 4.12
N LYS A 285 0.00 -23.90 3.66
CA LYS A 285 -0.90 -24.73 2.85
C LYS A 285 -2.06 -25.32 3.64
N ASN A 286 -1.87 -25.52 4.94
CA ASN A 286 -2.94 -25.95 5.84
C ASN A 286 -3.86 -24.78 6.18
N ILE A 287 -3.30 -23.57 6.32
CA ILE A 287 -4.06 -22.36 6.59
C ILE A 287 -4.87 -21.96 5.36
N PHE A 288 -4.26 -21.98 4.17
CA PHE A 288 -4.86 -21.62 2.90
C PHE A 288 -5.00 -22.89 2.04
N SER A 289 -6.10 -23.60 2.23
CA SER A 289 -6.35 -24.87 1.56
C SER A 289 -6.51 -24.68 0.05
N SER A 290 -5.87 -25.54 -0.74
CA SER A 290 -6.06 -25.56 -2.19
C SER A 290 -7.48 -25.99 -2.59
N LEU A 291 -8.22 -26.63 -1.68
CA LEU A 291 -9.61 -27.02 -1.90
C LEU A 291 -10.55 -25.83 -2.01
N ASP A 292 -10.18 -24.68 -1.41
CA ASP A 292 -10.98 -23.46 -1.48
C ASP A 292 -10.77 -22.71 -2.80
N ALA A 293 -9.73 -23.02 -3.57
CA ALA A 293 -9.41 -22.32 -4.81
C ALA A 293 -10.59 -22.16 -5.79
N PRO A 294 -11.44 -23.18 -6.05
CA PRO A 294 -12.56 -23.04 -6.98
C PRO A 294 -13.65 -22.03 -6.57
N ILE A 295 -13.76 -21.70 -5.28
CA ILE A 295 -14.79 -20.76 -4.76
C ILE A 295 -14.26 -19.33 -4.58
N LEU A 296 -12.96 -19.10 -4.79
CA LEU A 296 -12.36 -17.77 -4.70
C LEU A 296 -12.70 -16.94 -5.94
N ASN A 297 -13.04 -15.67 -5.71
CA ASN A 297 -13.23 -14.71 -6.79
C ASN A 297 -11.87 -14.18 -7.26
N TYR A 298 -11.36 -14.70 -8.38
CA TYR A 298 -10.08 -14.28 -8.97
C TYR A 298 -10.21 -13.04 -9.82
N LEU A 299 -9.28 -12.10 -9.62
CA LEU A 299 -9.21 -10.89 -10.42
C LEU A 299 -8.51 -11.17 -11.75
N TYR A 300 -8.77 -10.31 -12.74
CA TYR A 300 -8.15 -10.37 -14.06
C TYR A 300 -7.56 -9.01 -14.40
N GLU A 301 -6.29 -9.00 -14.78
CA GLU A 301 -5.58 -7.80 -15.22
C GLU A 301 -4.85 -8.11 -16.53
N GLU A 302 -4.98 -7.23 -17.53
CA GLU A 302 -4.45 -7.45 -18.89
C GLU A 302 -4.84 -8.82 -19.50
N ASN A 303 -6.05 -9.30 -19.19
CA ASN A 303 -6.58 -10.64 -19.53
C ASN A 303 -5.85 -11.82 -18.84
N SER A 304 -4.94 -11.56 -17.92
CA SER A 304 -4.27 -12.57 -17.11
C SER A 304 -5.00 -12.75 -15.79
N LYS A 305 -5.23 -14.00 -15.40
CA LYS A 305 -5.76 -14.34 -14.08
C LYS A 305 -4.71 -14.05 -13.02
N ILE A 306 -5.00 -13.13 -12.11
CA ILE A 306 -4.14 -12.73 -11.01
C ILE A 306 -4.70 -13.27 -9.68
N GLU A 307 -4.28 -12.70 -8.54
CA GLU A 307 -4.73 -13.10 -7.22
C GLU A 307 -6.24 -12.89 -6.99
N PRO A 308 -6.86 -13.60 -6.02
CA PRO A 308 -8.26 -13.37 -5.68
C PRO A 308 -8.47 -12.07 -4.90
N GLU A 309 -9.73 -11.63 -4.77
CA GLU A 309 -10.07 -10.49 -3.91
C GLU A 309 -9.59 -10.69 -2.47
N TYR A 310 -9.72 -11.92 -1.97
CA TYR A 310 -9.19 -12.39 -0.70
C TYR A 310 -9.09 -13.92 -0.72
N TYR A 311 -8.24 -14.46 0.15
CA TYR A 311 -8.26 -15.89 0.47
C TYR A 311 -9.20 -16.19 1.64
N LEU A 312 -9.53 -17.47 1.82
CA LEU A 312 -10.33 -17.96 2.93
C LEU A 312 -9.45 -18.81 3.86
N PRO A 313 -8.69 -18.21 4.79
CA PRO A 313 -7.89 -19.00 5.70
C PRO A 313 -8.77 -19.75 6.71
N VAL A 314 -8.35 -20.96 7.12
CA VAL A 314 -9.05 -21.76 8.14
C VAL A 314 -9.04 -21.11 9.54
N ILE A 315 -8.14 -20.15 9.78
CA ILE A 315 -8.09 -19.31 10.99
C ILE A 315 -7.97 -17.83 10.59
N PRO A 316 -8.51 -16.88 11.37
CA PRO A 316 -8.47 -15.46 11.04
C PRO A 316 -7.06 -14.90 11.16
N MET A 317 -6.32 -14.93 10.05
CA MET A 317 -4.91 -14.52 9.99
C MET A 317 -4.69 -13.05 10.34
N VAL A 318 -5.71 -12.20 10.15
CA VAL A 318 -5.72 -10.80 10.59
C VAL A 318 -5.52 -10.65 12.11
N LEU A 319 -5.96 -11.61 12.91
CA LEU A 319 -5.74 -11.63 14.36
C LEU A 319 -4.45 -12.33 14.72
N VAL A 320 -4.05 -13.36 13.96
CA VAL A 320 -2.79 -14.10 14.19
C VAL A 320 -1.59 -13.17 14.05
N ASN A 321 -1.46 -12.49 12.91
CA ASN A 321 -0.30 -11.65 12.60
C ASN A 321 -0.56 -10.15 12.82
N GLY A 322 -1.76 -9.77 13.24
CA GLY A 322 -2.15 -8.37 13.31
C GLY A 322 -2.23 -7.71 11.92
N ALA A 323 -2.40 -6.40 11.92
CA ALA A 323 -2.44 -5.59 10.72
C ALA A 323 -2.08 -4.14 11.05
N GLU A 324 -1.28 -3.51 10.20
CA GLU A 324 -1.00 -2.07 10.29
C GLU A 324 -1.04 -1.45 8.89
N GLY A 325 -1.74 -0.33 8.78
CA GLY A 325 -1.94 0.35 7.51
C GLY A 325 -2.39 1.80 7.69
N ILE A 326 -1.86 2.68 6.84
CA ILE A 326 -2.24 4.09 6.78
C ILE A 326 -2.61 4.36 5.33
N GLY A 327 -3.88 4.65 5.10
CA GLY A 327 -4.38 5.14 3.82
C GLY A 327 -4.83 6.59 3.93
N THR A 328 -5.51 7.08 2.91
CA THR A 328 -6.04 8.44 2.88
C THR A 328 -7.20 8.55 3.88
N GLU A 329 -7.01 9.32 4.95
CA GLU A 329 -7.94 9.55 6.08
C GLU A 329 -8.21 8.39 7.02
N TRP A 330 -7.85 7.16 6.64
CA TRP A 330 -8.02 5.99 7.49
C TRP A 330 -6.68 5.39 7.90
N SER A 331 -6.67 4.83 9.10
CA SER A 331 -5.60 3.97 9.56
C SER A 331 -6.19 2.76 10.26
N THR A 332 -5.43 1.68 10.27
CA THR A 332 -5.76 0.46 10.98
C THR A 332 -4.56 -0.02 11.78
N LYS A 333 -4.83 -0.50 12.98
CA LYS A 333 -3.86 -1.13 13.86
C LYS A 333 -4.55 -2.25 14.63
N ILE A 334 -4.20 -3.48 14.29
CA ILE A 334 -4.68 -4.70 14.91
C ILE A 334 -3.45 -5.40 15.50
N THR A 335 -3.53 -5.76 16.77
CA THR A 335 -2.45 -6.48 17.45
C THR A 335 -2.46 -7.97 17.11
N CYS A 336 -1.33 -8.63 17.35
CA CYS A 336 -1.24 -10.08 17.22
C CYS A 336 -1.90 -10.79 18.42
N TYR A 337 -2.48 -11.95 18.17
CA TYR A 337 -3.11 -12.82 19.17
C TYR A 337 -2.59 -14.24 19.06
N ASN A 338 -2.73 -15.00 20.15
CA ASN A 338 -2.31 -16.39 20.22
C ASN A 338 -3.21 -17.26 19.31
N PRO A 339 -2.63 -17.99 18.33
CA PRO A 339 -3.39 -18.91 17.48
C PRO A 339 -4.22 -19.94 18.27
N GLU A 340 -3.74 -20.39 19.43
CA GLU A 340 -4.48 -21.34 20.26
C GLU A 340 -5.76 -20.74 20.85
N ASP A 341 -5.72 -19.47 21.27
CA ASP A 341 -6.89 -18.80 21.84
C ASP A 341 -7.91 -18.44 20.77
N ILE A 342 -7.42 -18.10 19.57
CA ILE A 342 -8.25 -17.95 18.37
C ILE A 342 -8.97 -19.28 18.06
N LEU A 343 -8.25 -20.41 18.04
CA LEU A 343 -8.82 -21.73 17.78
C LEU A 343 -9.87 -22.12 18.82
N LYS A 344 -9.60 -21.90 20.11
CA LYS A 344 -10.59 -22.13 21.19
C LYS A 344 -11.86 -21.32 20.94
N ASN A 345 -11.74 -20.05 20.56
CA ASN A 345 -12.89 -19.21 20.25
C ASN A 345 -13.64 -19.63 18.99
N LEU A 346 -12.95 -20.14 17.97
CA LEU A 346 -13.58 -20.70 16.78
C LEU A 346 -14.42 -21.94 17.13
N TYR A 347 -13.88 -22.87 17.93
CA TYR A 347 -14.65 -24.03 18.39
C TYR A 347 -15.87 -23.62 19.21
N ARG A 348 -15.73 -22.66 20.13
CA ARG A 348 -16.86 -22.09 20.88
C ARG A 348 -17.95 -21.55 19.96
N LEU A 349 -17.57 -20.79 18.93
CA LEU A 349 -18.52 -20.24 17.95
C LEU A 349 -19.22 -21.34 17.14
N LEU A 350 -18.49 -22.41 16.76
CA LEU A 350 -19.08 -23.57 16.08
C LEU A 350 -20.08 -24.32 16.98
N ASP A 351 -19.83 -24.36 18.29
CA ASP A 351 -20.72 -24.95 19.30
C ASP A 351 -21.86 -24.00 19.71
N GLY A 352 -21.96 -22.80 19.13
CA GLY A 352 -22.98 -21.80 19.45
C GLY A 352 -22.73 -21.02 20.75
N GLU A 353 -21.55 -21.15 21.34
CA GLU A 353 -21.13 -20.40 22.51
C GLU A 353 -20.56 -19.02 22.15
N LYS A 354 -20.61 -18.08 23.10
CA LYS A 354 -19.98 -16.77 22.94
C LYS A 354 -18.45 -16.88 23.03
N PRO A 355 -17.69 -16.12 22.21
CA PRO A 355 -16.24 -16.07 22.32
C PRO A 355 -15.82 -15.41 23.63
N ILE A 356 -14.69 -15.83 24.15
CA ILE A 356 -14.03 -15.25 25.34
C ILE A 356 -13.10 -14.12 24.87
N PRO A 357 -13.07 -12.97 25.57
CA PRO A 357 -12.11 -11.91 25.30
C PRO A 357 -10.66 -12.43 25.28
N MET A 358 -9.90 -12.06 24.26
CA MET A 358 -8.50 -12.45 24.11
C MET A 358 -7.58 -11.29 24.47
N THR A 359 -6.42 -11.59 25.03
CA THR A 359 -5.35 -10.61 25.28
C THR A 359 -4.34 -10.69 24.14
N PRO A 360 -3.80 -9.54 23.67
CA PRO A 360 -2.73 -9.54 22.68
C PRO A 360 -1.56 -10.43 23.10
N TRP A 361 -0.98 -11.11 22.13
CA TRP A 361 0.09 -12.07 22.35
C TRP A 361 1.05 -12.09 21.16
N PHE A 362 2.34 -12.12 21.46
CA PHE A 362 3.41 -12.11 20.48
C PHE A 362 4.33 -13.31 20.71
N ARG A 363 4.59 -14.06 19.65
CA ARG A 363 5.41 -15.27 19.69
C ARG A 363 6.79 -14.94 20.27
N ASN A 364 7.21 -15.76 21.25
CA ASN A 364 8.47 -15.66 21.97
C ASN A 364 8.67 -14.39 22.83
N PHE A 365 7.67 -13.52 22.97
CA PHE A 365 7.75 -12.39 23.89
C PHE A 365 7.68 -12.85 25.35
N LYS A 366 8.58 -12.34 26.19
CA LYS A 366 8.69 -12.75 27.60
C LYS A 366 8.25 -11.68 28.60
N GLY A 367 7.81 -10.52 28.10
CA GLY A 367 7.31 -9.43 28.93
C GLY A 367 5.87 -9.66 29.36
N LEU A 368 5.27 -8.63 29.96
CA LEU A 368 3.91 -8.66 30.46
C LEU A 368 2.99 -7.82 29.55
N ILE A 369 1.80 -8.34 29.26
CA ILE A 369 0.76 -7.61 28.53
C ILE A 369 -0.47 -7.54 29.43
N GLU A 370 -0.85 -6.34 29.82
CA GLU A 370 -1.98 -6.08 30.73
C GLU A 370 -3.08 -5.32 30.00
N CYS A 371 -4.32 -5.74 30.19
CA CYS A 371 -5.48 -5.00 29.73
C CYS A 371 -5.70 -3.82 30.68
N LYS A 372 -5.64 -2.60 30.16
CA LYS A 372 -5.86 -1.39 30.97
C LYS A 372 -7.34 -0.96 30.91
N ASP A 373 -7.96 -1.09 29.75
CA ASP A 373 -9.40 -0.97 29.50
C ASP A 373 -9.79 -1.84 28.28
N ASP A 374 -11.05 -1.81 27.86
CA ASP A 374 -11.58 -2.62 26.73
C ASP A 374 -10.87 -2.37 25.39
N LYS A 375 -10.08 -1.30 25.25
CA LYS A 375 -9.42 -0.89 24.00
C LYS A 375 -7.93 -0.62 24.14
N SER A 376 -7.37 -0.63 25.34
CA SER A 376 -5.99 -0.27 25.59
C SER A 376 -5.24 -1.33 26.40
N PHE A 377 -4.01 -1.61 25.93
CA PHE A 377 -3.12 -2.60 26.51
C PHE A 377 -1.80 -1.94 26.89
N LEU A 378 -1.26 -2.33 28.05
CA LEU A 378 0.08 -1.97 28.48
C LEU A 378 1.02 -3.13 28.18
N VAL A 379 2.07 -2.87 27.40
CA VAL A 379 3.11 -3.85 27.08
C VAL A 379 4.38 -3.47 27.83
N SER A 380 4.77 -4.29 28.79
CA SER A 380 5.90 -4.05 29.68
C SER A 380 7.04 -5.03 29.39
N GLY A 381 8.26 -4.51 29.31
CA GLY A 381 9.48 -5.32 29.26
C GLY A 381 9.78 -5.97 30.61
N LYS A 382 10.90 -6.70 30.69
CA LYS A 382 11.35 -7.37 31.91
C LYS A 382 12.67 -6.78 32.39
N VAL A 383 12.65 -6.31 33.64
CA VAL A 383 13.80 -5.71 34.32
C VAL A 383 14.00 -6.38 35.67
N SER A 384 15.24 -6.69 35.99
CA SER A 384 15.67 -7.21 37.29
C SER A 384 16.63 -6.22 37.96
N VAL A 385 16.39 -5.95 39.24
CA VAL A 385 17.23 -5.05 40.06
C VAL A 385 18.02 -5.90 41.04
N PHE A 386 19.34 -5.76 41.01
CA PHE A 386 20.28 -6.43 41.90
C PHE A 386 20.81 -5.42 42.92
N GLU A 387 20.13 -5.35 44.07
CA GLU A 387 20.41 -4.38 45.14
C GLU A 387 21.84 -4.50 45.70
N GLU A 388 22.35 -5.73 45.82
CA GLU A 388 23.69 -6.01 46.38
C GLU A 388 24.82 -5.27 45.65
N ASN A 389 24.64 -4.97 44.36
CA ASN A 389 25.66 -4.35 43.52
C ASN A 389 25.20 -3.06 42.83
N ASN A 390 24.02 -2.51 43.17
CA ASN A 390 23.38 -1.39 42.47
C ASN A 390 23.33 -1.60 40.94
N LYS A 391 23.00 -2.82 40.50
CA LYS A 391 22.93 -3.19 39.08
C LYS A 391 21.49 -3.37 38.64
N ILE A 392 21.20 -2.97 37.41
CA ILE A 392 19.92 -3.22 36.75
C ILE A 392 20.21 -4.04 35.49
N GLU A 393 19.44 -5.09 35.27
CA GLU A 393 19.49 -5.94 34.08
C GLU A 393 18.16 -5.88 33.33
N ILE A 394 18.24 -5.50 32.06
CA ILE A 394 17.09 -5.47 31.15
C ILE A 394 17.14 -6.74 30.30
N THR A 395 16.16 -7.62 30.44
CA THR A 395 16.12 -8.93 29.76
C THR A 395 15.07 -9.02 28.67
N GLU A 396 14.13 -8.07 28.61
CA GLU A 396 13.13 -7.98 27.55
C GLU A 396 12.70 -6.52 27.37
N LEU A 397 12.58 -6.07 26.13
CA LEU A 397 12.01 -4.77 25.77
C LEU A 397 10.56 -4.91 25.33
N PRO A 398 9.70 -3.89 25.54
CA PRO A 398 8.34 -3.88 25.01
C PRO A 398 8.28 -4.10 23.49
N ILE A 399 7.19 -4.68 23.01
CA ILE A 399 6.95 -4.86 21.57
C ILE A 399 6.99 -3.52 20.84
N GLY A 400 7.62 -3.50 19.66
CA GLY A 400 7.84 -2.28 18.87
C GLY A 400 9.04 -1.44 19.32
N THR A 401 9.74 -1.85 20.38
CA THR A 401 10.97 -1.20 20.84
C THR A 401 12.19 -2.01 20.40
N TRP A 402 12.95 -1.48 19.45
CA TRP A 402 14.10 -2.17 18.87
C TRP A 402 15.38 -1.91 19.66
N THR A 403 16.23 -2.93 19.77
CA THR A 403 17.45 -2.95 20.60
C THR A 403 18.36 -1.75 20.32
N GLN A 404 18.62 -1.45 19.04
CA GLN A 404 19.48 -0.32 18.65
C GLN A 404 18.83 1.03 18.96
N THR A 405 17.55 1.19 18.62
CA THR A 405 16.79 2.42 18.88
C THR A 405 16.68 2.71 20.39
N TYR A 406 16.49 1.67 21.22
CA TYR A 406 16.47 1.82 22.67
C TYR A 406 17.83 2.23 23.22
N LYS A 407 18.92 1.64 22.70
CA LYS A 407 20.27 2.00 23.09
C LYS A 407 20.57 3.47 22.80
N GLU A 408 20.34 3.92 21.57
CA GLU A 408 20.63 5.30 21.12
C GLU A 408 19.75 6.34 21.81
N ASN A 409 18.45 6.08 21.94
CA ASN A 409 17.51 7.10 22.42
C ASN A 409 17.33 7.11 23.94
N ILE A 410 17.61 6.00 24.63
CA ILE A 410 17.37 5.88 26.08
C ILE A 410 18.68 5.69 26.84
N LEU A 411 19.47 4.67 26.48
CA LEU A 411 20.66 4.31 27.26
C LEU A 411 21.79 5.34 27.12
N GLU A 412 22.10 5.77 25.90
CA GLU A 412 23.20 6.72 25.66
C GLU A 412 22.96 8.09 26.35
N PRO A 413 21.79 8.74 26.24
CA PRO A 413 21.50 9.98 26.97
C PRO A 413 21.62 9.81 28.49
N MET A 414 21.18 8.67 29.02
CA MET A 414 21.28 8.36 30.45
C MET A 414 22.74 8.25 30.93
N THR A 415 23.64 7.70 30.12
CA THR A 415 25.07 7.59 30.46
C THR A 415 25.83 8.91 30.41
N HIS A 416 25.43 9.86 29.57
CA HIS A 416 26.09 11.17 29.48
C HIS A 416 25.70 12.14 30.60
N GLY A 417 24.59 11.88 31.32
CA GLY A 417 24.09 12.74 32.39
C GLY A 417 24.45 12.31 33.83
N LYS A 418 24.58 11.01 34.13
CA LYS A 418 25.00 10.47 35.43
C LYS A 418 25.64 9.08 35.28
N LYS A 419 26.53 8.71 36.22
CA LYS A 419 27.21 7.40 36.32
C LYS A 419 26.20 6.25 36.46
N ILE A 420 25.66 5.75 35.35
CA ILE A 420 24.92 4.49 35.31
C ILE A 420 25.84 3.44 34.69
N HIS A 421 26.27 2.49 35.51
CA HIS A 421 27.07 1.35 35.06
C HIS A 421 26.13 0.25 34.54
N LEU A 422 25.72 0.34 33.28
CA LEU A 422 25.04 -0.76 32.58
C LEU A 422 26.07 -1.85 32.28
N LEU A 423 25.95 -3.01 32.92
CA LEU A 423 26.91 -4.09 32.70
C LEU A 423 26.61 -4.89 31.45
N HIS A 424 25.37 -5.33 31.23
CA HIS A 424 25.07 -6.31 30.18
C HIS A 424 23.72 -6.01 29.48
N PHE A 425 23.77 -6.03 28.15
CA PHE A 425 22.61 -5.90 27.27
C PHE A 425 22.66 -7.10 26.31
N TRP A 426 21.97 -8.17 26.67
CA TRP A 426 21.79 -9.35 25.82
C TRP A 426 20.32 -9.38 25.40
N ILE A 427 20.03 -8.96 24.18
CA ILE A 427 18.68 -9.02 23.57
C ILE A 427 18.77 -9.63 22.18
#